data_AF-A0A822VPJ7-F1
#
_entry.id   AF-A0A822VPJ7-F1
#
_cell.length_a   1.000
_cell.length_b   1.000
_cell.length_c   1.000
_cell.angle_alpha   90.00
_cell.angle_beta   90.00
_cell.angle_gamma   90.00
#
_symmetry.space_group_name_H-M   'P 1'
#
loop_
_entity.id
_entity.type
_entity.pdbx_description
1 polymer ?
#
loop_
_entity_poly.entity_id
_entity_poly.type
_entity_poly.pdbx_seq_one_letter_code
_entity_poly.pdbx_strand_id
1 'polypeptide(L)'
;MTDIVDLLGKENDDSNKAKEFAFKAGEHLKEKPSTSVVSTADKTILSGLKPGYYLVKDKDFSQEAMDKKTNTSYTRFILKVVGDAEATLKSDIPTIEKKVKDKNDTTGVESNWQDAADYDFNDQVPFKLTATLPSNFDDYQTYNLEFVDTLSKGLKYNEDAKVYLENEGKNRVEVTDKFKISKNPNELQISIENLKSIEDQKINSKTKVVVEYTATLTSEAVIGGQGNRNEVELVYSNNPNSKGEGQGRTPKDVVIVFTYQTIVNKQDQDGKALTGAGFTLYKKVKNDWKKVGEEIKGGELTKFEFKGLDAGDYKLEETTTPSGYNTIKPLEFTITAEYTIESAMPTLNKLSGNEELKFTSNLQDGSLSTNVINKKGSLLPSTGSVGTKMLYLIGALFAISSAVLLVTKKRVDLK
;
A
#
# COMPACT_ATOMS: atom_id res chain seq x y z
N MET A 1 49.49 40.36 13.04
CA MET A 1 48.23 39.61 13.23
C MET A 1 47.66 39.47 11.84
N THR A 2 47.61 38.27 11.26
CA THR A 2 47.05 38.07 9.92
C THR A 2 45.57 38.43 9.96
N ASP A 3 45.10 39.24 9.00
CA ASP A 3 43.68 39.59 8.93
C ASP A 3 42.86 38.32 8.71
N ILE A 4 41.73 38.19 9.41
CA ILE A 4 40.81 37.06 9.24
C ILE A 4 40.32 36.96 7.80
N VAL A 5 40.25 38.11 7.13
CA VAL A 5 39.97 38.24 5.70
C VAL A 5 41.02 37.56 4.84
N ASP A 6 42.32 37.77 5.13
CA ASP A 6 43.42 37.16 4.38
C ASP A 6 43.50 35.65 4.61
N LEU A 7 43.01 35.18 5.75
CA LEU A 7 42.88 33.75 6.05
C LEU A 7 41.73 33.14 5.25
N LEU A 8 40.56 33.78 5.24
CA LEU A 8 39.39 33.31 4.52
C LEU A 8 39.55 33.38 3.00
N GLY A 9 40.25 34.41 2.48
CA GLY A 9 40.52 34.55 1.05
C GLY A 9 41.46 33.48 0.47
N LYS A 10 42.13 32.68 1.32
CA LYS A 10 42.97 31.55 0.92
C LYS A 10 42.24 30.21 0.99
N GLU A 11 41.05 30.19 1.56
CA GLU A 11 40.24 28.99 1.66
C GLU A 11 39.43 28.79 0.38
N ASN A 12 39.27 27.53 -0.04
CA ASN A 12 38.39 27.21 -1.15
C ASN A 12 36.93 27.49 -0.77
N ASP A 13 36.11 27.76 -1.79
CA ASP A 13 34.67 27.77 -1.63
C ASP A 13 34.21 26.48 -0.92
N ASP A 14 33.39 26.64 0.12
CA ASP A 14 32.84 25.56 0.92
C ASP A 14 33.82 24.73 1.77
N SER A 15 35.04 25.21 2.02
CA SER A 15 35.97 24.54 2.93
C SER A 15 35.43 24.47 4.38
N ASN A 16 35.82 23.44 5.14
CA ASN A 16 35.40 23.28 6.55
C ASN A 16 35.66 24.54 7.39
N LYS A 17 36.78 25.23 7.17
CA LYS A 17 37.11 26.49 7.86
C LYS A 17 36.16 27.63 7.45
N ALA A 18 35.83 27.73 6.17
CA ALA A 18 34.84 28.71 5.70
C ALA A 18 33.45 28.43 6.31
N LYS A 19 33.06 27.16 6.44
CA LYS A 19 31.80 26.75 7.10
C LYS A 19 31.80 27.12 8.58
N GLU A 20 32.86 26.76 9.31
CA GLU A 20 32.98 27.05 10.74
C GLU A 20 32.96 28.55 11.01
N PHE A 21 33.67 29.33 10.19
CA PHE A 21 33.64 30.78 10.29
C PHE A 21 32.25 31.34 10.02
N ALA A 22 31.58 30.91 8.94
CA ALA A 22 30.25 31.39 8.60
C ALA A 22 29.23 31.09 9.70
N PHE A 23 29.30 29.91 10.31
CA PHE A 23 28.47 29.53 11.46
C PHE A 23 28.70 30.47 12.66
N LYS A 24 29.96 30.64 13.09
CA LYS A 24 30.32 31.54 14.19
C LYS A 24 29.94 33.00 13.92
N ALA A 25 30.16 33.49 12.70
CA ALA A 25 29.76 34.83 12.30
C ALA A 25 28.22 35.00 12.35
N GLY A 26 27.47 33.95 12.02
CA GLY A 26 26.01 33.88 12.12
C GLY A 26 25.48 34.15 13.52
N GLU A 27 26.17 33.67 14.56
CA GLU A 27 25.81 33.89 15.98
C GLU A 27 25.91 35.38 16.40
N HIS A 28 26.57 36.21 15.61
CA HIS A 28 26.79 37.64 15.87
C HIS A 28 26.03 38.57 14.93
N LEU A 29 25.06 38.05 14.17
CA LEU A 29 24.24 38.86 13.26
C LEU A 29 23.37 39.86 14.03
N LYS A 30 23.25 41.07 13.46
CA LYS A 30 22.33 42.10 13.96
C LYS A 30 20.89 41.76 13.52
N GLU A 31 19.90 42.15 14.33
CA GLU A 31 18.48 41.94 14.01
C GLU A 31 18.05 42.54 12.66
N LYS A 32 18.65 43.67 12.27
CA LYS A 32 18.38 44.32 10.98
C LYS A 32 19.50 44.02 9.97
N PRO A 33 19.20 43.36 8.84
CA PRO A 33 20.20 43.10 7.81
C PRO A 33 20.57 44.37 7.04
N SER A 34 21.74 44.38 6.42
CA SER A 34 22.21 45.46 5.54
C SER A 34 21.38 45.56 4.24
N THR A 35 20.82 44.45 3.77
CA THR A 35 19.93 44.36 2.61
C THR A 35 19.01 43.15 2.78
N SER A 36 17.77 43.27 2.33
CA SER A 36 16.81 42.16 2.28
C SER A 36 16.08 42.21 0.94
N VAL A 37 15.95 41.06 0.30
CA VAL A 37 15.28 40.90 -1.00
C VAL A 37 14.36 39.68 -0.94
N VAL A 38 13.37 39.65 -1.82
CA VAL A 38 12.50 38.48 -1.99
C VAL A 38 13.08 37.63 -3.13
N SER A 39 13.36 36.36 -2.83
CA SER A 39 13.82 35.39 -3.82
C SER A 39 12.71 35.05 -4.81
N THR A 40 13.10 34.79 -6.07
CA THR A 40 12.25 34.08 -7.03
C THR A 40 12.52 32.57 -6.94
N ALA A 41 11.74 31.75 -7.66
CA ALA A 41 11.89 30.29 -7.65
C ALA A 41 13.33 29.83 -7.94
N ASP A 42 14.02 30.47 -8.89
CA ASP A 42 15.30 29.96 -9.41
C ASP A 42 16.51 30.83 -9.02
N LYS A 43 16.28 32.04 -8.50
CA LYS A 43 17.36 32.99 -8.23
C LYS A 43 17.02 34.02 -7.16
N THR A 44 18.09 34.49 -6.52
CA THR A 44 18.08 35.64 -5.61
C THR A 44 19.15 36.61 -6.09
N ILE A 45 18.77 37.86 -6.36
CA ILE A 45 19.72 38.90 -6.81
C ILE A 45 19.86 39.94 -5.70
N LEU A 46 21.08 40.12 -5.21
CA LEU A 46 21.46 41.17 -4.28
C LEU A 46 22.28 42.21 -5.05
N SER A 47 21.73 43.40 -5.26
CA SER A 47 22.37 44.47 -6.04
C SER A 47 22.60 45.73 -5.20
N GLY A 48 23.49 46.62 -5.67
CA GLY A 48 23.80 47.88 -4.99
C GLY A 48 24.64 47.73 -3.72
N LEU A 49 25.30 46.59 -3.54
CA LEU A 49 26.18 46.32 -2.41
C LEU A 49 27.51 47.06 -2.59
N LYS A 50 28.02 47.65 -1.50
CA LYS A 50 29.39 48.22 -1.48
C LYS A 50 30.42 47.08 -1.55
N PRO A 51 31.63 47.29 -2.10
CA PRO A 51 32.70 46.31 -1.99
C PRO A 51 32.94 45.90 -0.53
N GLY A 52 33.03 44.59 -0.26
CA GLY A 52 33.12 44.09 1.11
C GLY A 52 32.99 42.57 1.24
N TYR A 53 32.65 42.12 2.44
CA TYR A 53 32.46 40.72 2.81
C TYR A 53 31.03 40.54 3.28
N TYR A 54 30.33 39.58 2.69
CA TYR A 54 28.90 39.39 2.96
C TYR A 54 28.64 37.98 3.47
N LEU A 55 27.90 37.91 4.58
CA LEU A 55 27.23 36.72 5.04
C LEU A 55 25.77 36.80 4.60
N VAL A 56 25.31 35.79 3.86
CA VAL A 56 23.95 35.70 3.33
C VAL A 56 23.22 34.56 4.03
N LYS A 57 22.00 34.82 4.48
CA LYS A 57 21.09 33.86 5.11
C LYS A 57 19.67 34.03 4.56
N ASP A 58 18.90 32.96 4.65
CA ASP A 58 17.44 33.05 4.56
C ASP A 58 16.88 33.89 5.71
N LYS A 59 15.76 34.58 5.45
CA LYS A 59 15.06 35.34 6.49
C LYS A 59 14.51 34.38 7.54
N ASP A 60 14.59 34.75 8.82
CA ASP A 60 14.02 33.95 9.91
C ASP A 60 12.52 33.70 9.68
N PHE A 61 12.06 32.51 10.06
CA PHE A 61 10.68 32.03 9.89
C PHE A 61 10.22 31.87 8.42
N SER A 62 11.08 32.14 7.43
CA SER A 62 10.69 32.09 6.02
C SER A 62 10.56 30.66 5.47
N GLN A 63 11.18 29.67 6.10
CA GLN A 63 11.14 28.26 5.71
C GLN A 63 10.48 27.35 6.76
N GLU A 64 9.70 27.89 7.69
CA GLU A 64 8.92 27.05 8.61
C GLU A 64 7.78 26.32 7.88
N ALA A 65 7.60 25.05 8.22
CA ALA A 65 6.45 24.28 7.77
C ALA A 65 5.21 24.67 8.60
N MET A 66 4.28 25.39 7.98
CA MET A 66 2.88 25.53 8.46
C MET A 66 2.00 24.59 7.62
N ASP A 67 0.74 24.32 8.00
CA ASP A 67 -0.19 23.36 7.34
C ASP A 67 -0.32 23.44 5.80
N LYS A 68 0.23 24.48 5.16
CA LYS A 68 0.22 24.68 3.70
C LYS A 68 1.60 24.66 3.04
N LYS A 69 2.71 24.64 3.79
CA LYS A 69 4.08 24.73 3.26
C LYS A 69 4.84 23.44 3.55
N THR A 70 4.95 22.57 2.54
CA THR A 70 5.81 21.38 2.54
C THR A 70 7.11 21.67 1.79
N ASN A 71 8.08 20.74 1.85
CA ASN A 71 9.35 20.83 1.14
C ASN A 71 10.15 22.09 1.50
N THR A 72 10.39 22.31 2.80
CA THR A 72 11.14 23.47 3.26
C THR A 72 12.50 23.09 3.82
N SER A 73 13.51 23.90 3.51
CA SER A 73 14.88 23.76 3.99
C SER A 73 15.55 25.13 3.95
N TYR A 74 16.26 25.50 5.02
CA TYR A 74 17.05 26.72 5.07
C TYR A 74 18.40 26.47 4.39
N THR A 75 18.86 27.40 3.56
CA THR A 75 20.23 27.36 3.04
C THR A 75 21.22 27.53 4.19
N ARG A 76 22.30 26.75 4.18
CA ARG A 76 23.47 27.07 5.02
C ARG A 76 23.97 28.47 4.69
N PHE A 77 24.53 29.16 5.68
CA PHE A 77 25.17 30.46 5.50
C PHE A 77 26.15 30.46 4.32
N ILE A 78 26.00 31.47 3.46
CA ILE A 78 26.89 31.70 2.32
C ILE A 78 27.81 32.87 2.68
N LEU A 79 29.12 32.65 2.55
CA LEU A 79 30.14 33.68 2.70
C LEU A 79 30.78 33.94 1.33
N LYS A 80 30.83 35.21 0.90
CA LYS A 80 31.54 35.64 -0.32
C LYS A 80 32.33 36.93 -0.12
N VAL A 81 33.47 37.00 -0.79
CA VAL A 81 34.41 38.12 -0.86
C VAL A 81 34.27 38.76 -2.23
N VAL A 82 33.78 40.00 -2.34
CA VAL A 82 33.19 40.48 -3.62
C VAL A 82 34.09 41.37 -4.49
N GLY A 83 34.16 40.99 -5.79
CA GLY A 83 33.53 41.71 -6.92
C GLY A 83 32.17 41.05 -7.29
N ASP A 84 31.64 41.20 -8.52
CA ASP A 84 30.43 40.46 -8.96
C ASP A 84 30.65 38.94 -8.79
N ALA A 85 29.76 38.27 -8.06
CA ALA A 85 29.94 36.87 -7.68
C ALA A 85 28.62 36.10 -7.67
N GLU A 86 28.68 34.84 -8.09
CA GLU A 86 27.57 33.88 -8.03
C GLU A 86 27.82 32.85 -6.92
N ALA A 87 26.75 32.40 -6.28
CA ALA A 87 26.77 31.32 -5.30
C ALA A 87 25.51 30.47 -5.45
N THR A 88 25.66 29.15 -5.28
CA THR A 88 24.54 28.22 -5.27
C THR A 88 23.94 28.11 -3.87
N LEU A 89 22.62 27.90 -3.80
CA LEU A 89 21.95 27.54 -2.55
C LEU A 89 22.47 26.18 -2.06
N LYS A 90 22.59 26.04 -0.74
CA LYS A 90 23.21 24.88 -0.08
C LYS A 90 22.22 24.12 0.79
N SER A 91 20.98 24.04 0.31
CA SER A 91 19.86 23.37 0.96
C SER A 91 19.38 22.18 0.14
N ASP A 92 18.91 21.15 0.83
CA ASP A 92 18.22 20.01 0.23
C ASP A 92 17.14 19.48 1.19
N ILE A 93 16.24 18.64 0.69
CA ILE A 93 15.04 18.16 1.40
C ILE A 93 15.01 16.63 1.34
N PRO A 94 14.80 15.93 2.47
CA PRO A 94 14.62 14.48 2.46
C PRO A 94 13.33 14.09 1.71
N THR A 95 13.28 12.84 1.25
CA THR A 95 12.07 12.23 0.67
C THR A 95 11.55 11.11 1.55
N ILE A 96 10.27 10.79 1.39
CA ILE A 96 9.62 9.65 2.01
C ILE A 96 8.91 8.83 0.94
N GLU A 97 9.02 7.52 1.03
CA GLU A 97 8.28 6.56 0.21
C GLU A 97 7.59 5.55 1.12
N LYS A 98 6.32 5.26 0.84
CA LYS A 98 5.51 4.24 1.48
C LYS A 98 5.16 3.16 0.48
N LYS A 99 5.29 1.91 0.90
CA LYS A 99 4.89 0.75 0.12
C LYS A 99 4.12 -0.25 0.98
N VAL A 100 3.31 -1.05 0.32
CA VAL A 100 2.56 -2.17 0.85
C VAL A 100 2.93 -3.43 0.07
N LYS A 101 2.78 -4.60 0.69
CA LYS A 101 2.83 -5.89 -0.03
C LYS A 101 1.42 -6.43 -0.18
N ASP A 102 1.23 -7.20 -1.24
CA ASP A 102 0.03 -7.98 -1.49
C ASP A 102 0.34 -9.46 -1.31
N LYS A 103 -0.65 -10.24 -0.86
CA LYS A 103 -0.47 -11.67 -0.64
C LYS A 103 -1.75 -12.41 -0.97
N ASN A 104 -1.67 -13.24 -2.01
CA ASN A 104 -2.78 -14.05 -2.44
C ASN A 104 -2.79 -15.39 -1.67
N ASP A 105 -3.78 -15.61 -0.79
CA ASP A 105 -3.83 -16.83 0.03
C ASP A 105 -4.05 -18.12 -0.76
N THR A 106 -4.74 -18.02 -1.90
CA THR A 106 -4.99 -19.18 -2.77
C THR A 106 -3.69 -19.72 -3.36
N THR A 107 -2.83 -18.84 -3.86
CA THR A 107 -1.54 -19.24 -4.46
C THR A 107 -0.39 -19.27 -3.45
N GLY A 108 -0.52 -18.52 -2.35
CA GLY A 108 0.54 -18.26 -1.38
C GLY A 108 1.63 -17.32 -1.90
N VAL A 109 1.43 -16.67 -3.04
CA VAL A 109 2.39 -15.75 -3.66
C VAL A 109 2.29 -14.39 -2.97
N GLU A 110 3.44 -13.83 -2.63
CA GLU A 110 3.59 -12.47 -2.11
C GLU A 110 4.17 -11.57 -3.21
N SER A 111 3.65 -10.36 -3.34
CA SER A 111 4.14 -9.38 -4.31
C SER A 111 5.43 -8.70 -3.85
N ASN A 112 6.07 -7.99 -4.78
CA ASN A 112 7.07 -6.98 -4.41
C ASN A 112 6.38 -5.78 -3.72
N TRP A 113 7.18 -4.94 -3.08
CA TRP A 113 6.70 -3.66 -2.53
C TRP A 113 6.05 -2.80 -3.63
N GLN A 114 4.80 -2.39 -3.41
CA GLN A 114 3.96 -1.68 -4.38
C GLN A 114 3.03 -0.68 -3.65
N ASP A 115 2.16 0.02 -4.38
CA ASP A 115 1.32 1.11 -3.82
C ASP A 115 -0.10 0.68 -3.44
N ALA A 116 -0.54 -0.50 -3.85
CA ALA A 116 -1.85 -1.04 -3.47
C ALA A 116 -1.82 -2.55 -3.27
N ALA A 117 -2.76 -3.06 -2.48
CA ALA A 117 -2.93 -4.49 -2.20
C ALA A 117 -4.41 -4.79 -1.91
N ASP A 118 -4.82 -6.05 -1.91
CA ASP A 118 -6.08 -6.47 -1.32
C ASP A 118 -5.92 -7.57 -0.29
N TYR A 119 -6.79 -7.56 0.72
CA TYR A 119 -6.70 -8.44 1.87
C TYR A 119 -8.08 -8.82 2.41
N ASP A 120 -8.16 -9.99 3.04
CA ASP A 120 -9.34 -10.39 3.78
C ASP A 120 -9.43 -9.61 5.09
N PHE A 121 -10.64 -9.57 5.66
CA PHE A 121 -10.76 -9.15 7.05
C PHE A 121 -9.93 -10.04 7.97
N ASN A 122 -9.28 -9.39 8.92
CA ASN A 122 -8.37 -9.91 9.95
C ASN A 122 -6.96 -10.29 9.46
N ASP A 123 -6.66 -10.13 8.18
CA ASP A 123 -5.30 -10.32 7.69
C ASP A 123 -4.36 -9.22 8.16
N GLN A 124 -3.07 -9.57 8.27
CA GLN A 124 -1.98 -8.65 8.58
C GLN A 124 -1.38 -8.09 7.28
N VAL A 125 -1.52 -6.79 7.09
CA VAL A 125 -1.03 -6.06 5.93
C VAL A 125 0.37 -5.52 6.20
N PRO A 126 1.41 -5.87 5.41
CA PRO A 126 2.77 -5.39 5.60
C PRO A 126 2.98 -4.02 4.95
N PHE A 127 3.55 -3.08 5.70
CA PHE A 127 3.92 -1.75 5.23
C PHE A 127 5.43 -1.51 5.38
N LYS A 128 5.97 -0.70 4.47
CA LYS A 128 7.35 -0.20 4.53
C LYS A 128 7.38 1.30 4.27
N LEU A 129 8.08 2.04 5.12
CA LEU A 129 8.37 3.47 4.99
C LEU A 129 9.87 3.62 4.74
N THR A 130 10.28 4.40 3.74
CA THR A 130 11.69 4.61 3.40
C THR A 130 11.97 6.11 3.33
N ALA A 131 12.69 6.63 4.31
CA ALA A 131 13.17 8.00 4.32
C ALA A 131 14.58 8.10 3.73
N THR A 132 14.80 9.09 2.86
CA THR A 132 16.15 9.54 2.49
C THR A 132 16.61 10.68 3.41
N LEU A 133 17.90 10.99 3.39
CA LEU A 133 18.47 12.14 4.10
C LEU A 133 18.89 13.21 3.08
N PRO A 134 18.85 14.49 3.45
CA PRO A 134 19.21 15.56 2.52
C PRO A 134 20.71 15.50 2.19
N SER A 135 21.10 15.91 0.98
CA SER A 135 22.51 15.92 0.53
C SER A 135 23.43 16.74 1.44
N ASN A 136 22.90 17.77 2.12
CA ASN A 136 23.60 18.58 3.11
C ASN A 136 23.46 18.07 4.56
N PHE A 137 23.04 16.82 4.80
CA PHE A 137 22.92 16.22 6.13
C PHE A 137 24.17 16.41 7.01
N ASP A 138 25.36 16.32 6.42
CA ASP A 138 26.62 16.48 7.14
C ASP A 138 26.82 17.90 7.71
N ASP A 139 26.15 18.91 7.12
CA ASP A 139 26.21 20.30 7.59
C ASP A 139 25.35 20.55 8.86
N TYR A 140 24.49 19.60 9.24
CA TYR A 140 23.68 19.69 10.47
C TYR A 140 24.47 19.22 11.71
N GLN A 141 24.34 19.93 12.83
CA GLN A 141 24.94 19.48 14.11
C GLN A 141 24.11 18.39 14.79
N THR A 142 22.79 18.57 14.80
CA THR A 142 21.82 17.55 15.22
C THR A 142 20.76 17.41 14.12
N TYR A 143 20.11 16.25 14.05
CA TYR A 143 19.09 16.00 13.04
C TYR A 143 17.90 15.23 13.60
N ASN A 144 16.82 15.94 13.90
CA ASN A 144 15.55 15.35 14.26
C ASN A 144 14.90 14.70 13.04
N LEU A 145 14.31 13.51 13.25
CA LEU A 145 13.57 12.79 12.23
C LEU A 145 12.36 12.10 12.89
N GLU A 146 11.18 12.31 12.32
CA GLU A 146 9.94 11.70 12.75
C GLU A 146 9.11 11.25 11.54
N PHE A 147 8.66 10.00 11.57
CA PHE A 147 7.64 9.48 10.66
C PHE A 147 6.28 9.69 11.31
N VAL A 148 5.38 10.39 10.60
CA VAL A 148 3.99 10.56 11.00
C VAL A 148 3.13 9.78 10.02
N ASP A 149 2.59 8.65 10.47
CA ASP A 149 1.87 7.71 9.62
C ASP A 149 0.40 7.59 10.04
N THR A 150 -0.52 7.99 9.17
CA THR A 150 -1.96 8.04 9.41
C THR A 150 -2.66 6.85 8.75
N LEU A 151 -3.20 5.95 9.57
CA LEU A 151 -3.94 4.77 9.15
C LEU A 151 -5.44 5.07 9.12
N SER A 152 -6.16 4.66 8.06
CA SER A 152 -7.63 4.71 8.10
C SER A 152 -8.19 3.80 9.20
N LYS A 153 -9.44 4.02 9.62
CA LYS A 153 -10.11 3.20 10.67
C LYS A 153 -10.13 1.69 10.36
N GLY A 154 -10.07 1.34 9.08
CA GLY A 154 -9.99 -0.04 8.61
C GLY A 154 -8.67 -0.74 8.91
N LEU A 155 -7.62 -0.01 9.29
CA LEU A 155 -6.28 -0.53 9.49
C LEU A 155 -5.85 -0.33 10.95
N LYS A 156 -5.73 -1.42 11.69
CA LYS A 156 -5.31 -1.41 13.09
C LYS A 156 -3.84 -1.79 13.20
N TYR A 157 -2.99 -0.85 13.60
CA TYR A 157 -1.56 -1.11 13.83
C TYR A 157 -1.32 -2.25 14.85
N ASN A 158 -0.38 -3.15 14.53
CA ASN A 158 -0.08 -4.35 15.31
C ASN A 158 1.06 -4.20 16.33
N GLU A 159 1.60 -2.99 16.52
CA GLU A 159 2.62 -2.72 17.55
C GLU A 159 3.94 -3.48 17.33
N ASP A 160 4.30 -3.70 16.07
CA ASP A 160 5.41 -4.55 15.63
C ASP A 160 6.45 -3.81 14.78
N ALA A 161 6.47 -2.48 14.84
CA ALA A 161 7.33 -1.67 13.98
C ALA A 161 8.81 -1.91 14.29
N LYS A 162 9.61 -2.03 13.23
CA LYS A 162 11.06 -2.15 13.28
C LYS A 162 11.69 -1.08 12.42
N VAL A 163 12.78 -0.48 12.93
CA VAL A 163 13.51 0.59 12.24
C VAL A 163 14.88 0.09 11.85
N TYR A 164 15.26 0.34 10.59
CA TYR A 164 16.50 -0.08 9.99
C TYR A 164 17.27 1.10 9.40
N LEU A 165 18.59 1.02 9.43
CA LEU A 165 19.47 1.85 8.63
C LEU A 165 19.99 1.03 7.46
N GLU A 166 19.83 1.57 6.25
CA GLU A 166 20.36 1.00 5.02
C GLU A 166 21.43 1.93 4.43
N ASN A 167 22.61 1.38 4.20
CA ASN A 167 23.74 2.10 3.61
C ASN A 167 24.19 1.39 2.34
N GLU A 168 24.56 2.16 1.32
CA GLU A 168 25.07 1.63 0.05
C GLU A 168 26.22 0.64 0.28
N GLY A 169 26.09 -0.59 -0.23
CA GLY A 169 27.10 -1.65 -0.11
C GLY A 169 27.25 -2.28 1.28
N LYS A 170 26.31 -2.05 2.21
CA LYS A 170 26.30 -2.66 3.54
C LYS A 170 24.98 -3.41 3.81
N ASN A 171 25.03 -4.35 4.75
CA ASN A 171 23.82 -4.99 5.27
C ASN A 171 22.99 -3.98 6.07
N ARG A 172 21.66 -4.14 6.04
CA ARG A 172 20.76 -3.35 6.88
C ARG A 172 21.01 -3.63 8.35
N VAL A 173 20.92 -2.60 9.19
CA VAL A 173 21.12 -2.69 10.65
C VAL A 173 19.84 -2.26 11.36
N GLU A 174 19.34 -3.07 12.28
CA GLU A 174 18.18 -2.72 13.10
C GLU A 174 18.58 -1.75 14.22
N VAL A 175 17.84 -0.66 14.37
CA VAL A 175 18.07 0.41 15.36
C VAL A 175 16.76 0.82 16.05
N THR A 176 15.77 -0.08 16.09
CA THR A 176 14.44 0.17 16.66
C THR A 176 14.51 0.74 18.09
N ASP A 177 15.47 0.28 18.90
CA ASP A 177 15.68 0.73 20.28
C ASP A 177 16.13 2.20 20.41
N LYS A 178 16.57 2.82 19.31
CA LYS A 178 16.97 4.24 19.25
C LYS A 178 15.81 5.18 18.97
N PHE A 179 14.65 4.65 18.56
CA PHE A 179 13.48 5.43 18.20
C PHE A 179 12.41 5.33 19.29
N LYS A 180 11.73 6.46 19.52
CA LYS A 180 10.50 6.50 20.29
C LYS A 180 9.33 6.17 19.37
N ILE A 181 8.58 5.13 19.71
CA ILE A 181 7.37 4.73 19.00
C ILE A 181 6.16 5.09 19.87
N SER A 182 5.22 5.84 19.30
CA SER A 182 3.96 6.19 19.96
C SER A 182 2.80 6.04 18.99
N LYS A 183 1.61 5.77 19.53
CA LYS A 183 0.40 5.58 18.74
C LYS A 183 -0.78 6.34 19.34
N ASN A 184 -1.60 6.87 18.45
CA ASN A 184 -2.98 7.27 18.70
C ASN A 184 -3.88 6.35 17.85
N PRO A 185 -5.22 6.32 18.05
CA PRO A 185 -6.09 5.31 17.40
C PRO A 185 -5.90 5.13 15.87
N ASN A 186 -5.54 6.19 15.15
CA ASN A 186 -5.36 6.19 13.69
C ASN A 186 -4.00 6.76 13.25
N GLU A 187 -3.03 6.87 14.16
CA GLU A 187 -1.73 7.49 13.86
C GLU A 187 -0.60 6.75 14.58
N LEU A 188 0.46 6.46 13.84
CA LEU A 188 1.71 5.89 14.30
C LEU A 188 2.81 6.94 14.12
N GLN A 189 3.45 7.33 15.22
CA GLN A 189 4.59 8.24 15.24
C GLN A 189 5.86 7.48 15.64
N ILE A 190 6.90 7.56 14.82
CA ILE A 190 8.20 6.94 15.07
C ILE A 190 9.26 8.03 14.95
N SER A 191 9.91 8.39 16.07
CA SER A 191 10.73 9.59 16.16
C SER A 191 12.09 9.34 16.81
N ILE A 192 13.07 10.14 16.41
CA ILE A 192 14.37 10.27 17.06
C ILE A 192 14.75 11.75 17.15
N GLU A 193 15.14 12.21 18.33
CA GLU A 193 15.51 13.61 18.57
C GLU A 193 16.77 14.00 17.79
N ASN A 194 17.74 13.09 17.73
CA ASN A 194 18.99 13.31 17.00
C ASN A 194 19.49 12.03 16.34
N LEU A 195 19.25 11.87 15.05
CA LEU A 195 19.72 10.73 14.26
C LEU A 195 21.26 10.58 14.30
N LYS A 196 21.99 11.68 14.43
CA LYS A 196 23.47 11.67 14.51
C LYS A 196 24.01 11.06 15.81
N SER A 197 23.17 10.81 16.82
CA SER A 197 23.61 10.16 18.06
C SER A 197 23.92 8.66 17.89
N ILE A 198 23.58 8.06 16.74
CA ILE A 198 23.90 6.67 16.39
C ILE A 198 25.29 6.61 15.72
N GLU A 199 26.33 6.99 16.48
CA GLU A 199 27.67 7.27 15.96
C GLU A 199 28.36 6.06 15.30
N ASP A 200 28.08 4.85 15.81
CA ASP A 200 28.68 3.59 15.36
C ASP A 200 28.28 3.22 13.91
N GLN A 201 27.15 3.76 13.43
CA GLN A 201 26.60 3.46 12.11
C GLN A 201 27.09 4.39 11.00
N LYS A 202 27.81 5.47 11.34
CA LYS A 202 28.38 6.45 10.38
C LYS A 202 27.34 6.95 9.36
N ILE A 203 26.19 7.36 9.86
CA ILE A 203 25.07 7.89 9.07
C ILE A 203 25.53 9.12 8.28
N ASN A 204 25.17 9.18 7.00
CA ASN A 204 25.48 10.27 6.09
C ASN A 204 24.32 10.48 5.09
N SER A 205 24.46 11.42 4.15
CA SER A 205 23.40 11.73 3.17
C SER A 205 22.96 10.58 2.26
N LYS A 206 23.73 9.49 2.18
CA LYS A 206 23.34 8.28 1.43
C LYS A 206 22.60 7.24 2.26
N THR A 207 22.56 7.40 3.59
CA THR A 207 21.84 6.48 4.47
C THR A 207 20.34 6.63 4.26
N LYS A 208 19.63 5.51 4.20
CA LYS A 208 18.16 5.46 4.28
C LYS A 208 17.72 4.98 5.65
N VAL A 209 16.64 5.58 6.16
CA VAL A 209 15.96 5.11 7.38
C VAL A 209 14.69 4.39 6.95
N VAL A 210 14.60 3.09 7.22
CA VAL A 210 13.51 2.22 6.77
C VAL A 210 12.71 1.75 7.98
N VAL A 211 11.39 1.92 7.93
CA VAL A 211 10.47 1.35 8.91
C VAL A 211 9.69 0.22 8.24
N GLU A 212 9.62 -0.95 8.87
CA GLU A 212 8.72 -2.04 8.48
C GLU A 212 7.76 -2.33 9.63
N TYR A 213 6.47 -2.48 9.34
CA TYR A 213 5.45 -2.81 10.34
C TYR A 213 4.22 -3.48 9.69
N THR A 214 3.31 -4.01 10.50
CA THR A 214 2.02 -4.53 10.00
C THR A 214 0.82 -3.83 10.64
N ALA A 215 -0.30 -3.83 9.91
CA ALA A 215 -1.61 -3.48 10.45
C ALA A 215 -2.65 -4.54 10.07
N THR A 216 -3.59 -4.84 10.95
CA THR A 216 -4.69 -5.74 10.65
C THR A 216 -5.82 -5.01 9.94
N LEU A 217 -6.29 -5.56 8.82
CA LEU A 217 -7.49 -5.08 8.14
C LEU A 217 -8.74 -5.49 8.94
N THR A 218 -9.48 -4.52 9.47
CA THR A 218 -10.59 -4.77 10.40
C THR A 218 -11.94 -4.78 9.68
N SER A 219 -13.01 -5.17 10.38
CA SER A 219 -14.38 -5.06 9.88
C SER A 219 -14.88 -3.61 9.74
N GLU A 220 -14.13 -2.60 10.20
CA GLU A 220 -14.41 -1.18 9.94
C GLU A 220 -13.83 -0.71 8.59
N ALA A 221 -13.13 -1.59 7.87
CA ALA A 221 -12.56 -1.26 6.57
C ALA A 221 -13.64 -0.91 5.55
N VAL A 222 -13.34 0.10 4.74
CA VAL A 222 -14.15 0.50 3.60
C VAL A 222 -13.99 -0.56 2.52
N ILE A 223 -15.12 -1.03 1.99
CA ILE A 223 -15.19 -2.02 0.91
C ILE A 223 -15.24 -1.29 -0.43
N GLY A 224 -14.50 -1.77 -1.43
CA GLY A 224 -14.54 -1.26 -2.79
C GLY A 224 -13.59 -0.11 -3.09
N GLY A 225 -13.90 0.64 -4.14
CA GLY A 225 -12.96 1.52 -4.84
C GLY A 225 -12.40 2.69 -4.04
N GLN A 226 -13.01 3.06 -2.90
CA GLN A 226 -12.42 4.03 -1.98
C GLN A 226 -11.19 3.45 -1.25
N GLY A 227 -11.22 2.15 -0.94
CA GLY A 227 -10.19 1.43 -0.21
C GLY A 227 -9.86 2.01 1.17
N ASN A 228 -8.77 1.51 1.74
CA ASN A 228 -8.31 1.82 3.08
C ASN A 228 -6.93 2.45 2.99
N ARG A 229 -6.91 3.78 3.10
CA ARG A 229 -5.70 4.59 2.94
C ARG A 229 -4.78 4.46 4.14
N ASN A 230 -3.50 4.53 3.84
CA ASN A 230 -2.44 4.67 4.83
C ASN A 230 -1.44 5.70 4.30
N GLU A 231 -1.25 6.81 5.01
CA GLU A 231 -0.56 8.02 4.52
C GLU A 231 0.58 8.43 5.44
N VAL A 232 1.79 8.61 4.92
CA VAL A 232 2.96 9.00 5.72
C VAL A 232 3.55 10.34 5.28
N GLU A 233 4.01 11.14 6.22
CA GLU A 233 4.94 12.26 5.99
C GLU A 233 6.12 12.19 6.96
N LEU A 234 7.19 12.92 6.65
CA LEU A 234 8.29 13.15 7.58
C LEU A 234 8.20 14.53 8.19
N VAL A 235 8.50 14.63 9.48
CA VAL A 235 8.91 15.86 10.16
C VAL A 235 10.41 15.77 10.41
N TYR A 236 11.18 16.80 10.06
CA TYR A 236 12.64 16.75 10.11
C TYR A 236 13.30 18.10 10.43
N SER A 237 14.53 18.07 10.93
CA SER A 237 15.36 19.28 11.09
C SER A 237 15.65 19.93 9.74
N ASN A 238 15.21 21.17 9.53
CA ASN A 238 15.32 21.85 8.25
C ASN A 238 16.25 23.07 8.23
N ASN A 239 16.92 23.38 9.34
CA ASN A 239 17.87 24.48 9.42
C ASN A 239 19.25 24.03 9.94
N PRO A 240 20.29 23.99 9.07
CA PRO A 240 21.64 23.61 9.50
C PRO A 240 22.34 24.72 10.29
N ASN A 241 21.82 25.96 10.28
CA ASN A 241 22.48 27.12 10.91
C ASN A 241 22.12 27.32 12.39
N SER A 242 21.12 26.61 12.91
CA SER A 242 20.55 26.80 14.25
C SER A 242 20.70 25.55 15.10
N LYS A 243 21.85 24.87 15.01
CA LYS A 243 22.12 23.60 15.74
C LYS A 243 21.08 22.50 15.49
N GLY A 244 20.29 22.59 14.42
CA GLY A 244 19.21 21.65 14.08
C GLY A 244 17.79 22.11 14.49
N GLU A 245 17.63 23.32 15.04
CA GLU A 245 16.33 23.90 15.39
C GLU A 245 15.55 24.35 14.14
N GLY A 246 14.27 23.99 14.05
CA GLY A 246 13.41 24.28 12.91
C GLY A 246 12.86 22.99 12.29
N GLN A 247 11.58 23.00 11.94
CA GLN A 247 10.88 21.81 11.45
C GLN A 247 10.43 22.00 10.00
N GLY A 248 10.87 21.08 9.14
CA GLY A 248 10.37 20.89 7.78
C GLY A 248 9.42 19.69 7.72
N ARG A 249 8.59 19.66 6.67
CA ARG A 249 7.66 18.56 6.37
C ARG A 249 7.75 18.15 4.91
N THR A 250 7.76 16.84 4.64
CA THR A 250 7.62 16.35 3.27
C THR A 250 6.15 16.37 2.84
N PRO A 251 5.84 16.32 1.53
CA PRO A 251 4.55 15.86 1.05
C PRO A 251 4.23 14.48 1.63
N LYS A 252 2.93 14.19 1.73
CA LYS A 252 2.45 12.87 2.10
C LYS A 252 2.65 11.89 0.95
N ASP A 253 3.00 10.66 1.29
CA ASP A 253 2.96 9.52 0.38
C ASP A 253 1.93 8.49 0.84
N VAL A 254 1.25 7.85 -0.10
CA VAL A 254 0.00 7.12 0.18
C VAL A 254 -0.04 5.76 -0.51
N VAL A 255 -0.47 4.76 0.25
CA VAL A 255 -0.84 3.44 -0.27
C VAL A 255 -2.30 3.12 0.06
N ILE A 256 -2.92 2.22 -0.71
CA ILE A 256 -4.33 1.85 -0.52
C ILE A 256 -4.50 0.34 -0.41
N VAL A 257 -5.19 -0.10 0.64
CA VAL A 257 -5.58 -1.51 0.82
C VAL A 257 -7.06 -1.68 0.46
N PHE A 258 -7.36 -2.51 -0.54
CA PHE A 258 -8.71 -2.82 -0.96
C PHE A 258 -9.24 -4.09 -0.27
N THR A 259 -10.57 -4.20 -0.24
CA THR A 259 -11.27 -5.42 0.13
C THR A 259 -12.66 -5.38 -0.50
N TYR A 260 -13.26 -6.54 -0.70
CA TYR A 260 -14.44 -6.72 -1.54
C TYR A 260 -15.55 -7.46 -0.81
N GLN A 261 -16.68 -7.61 -1.49
CA GLN A 261 -17.81 -8.39 -1.03
C GLN A 261 -18.46 -9.19 -2.15
N THR A 262 -18.99 -10.36 -1.79
CA THR A 262 -19.84 -11.16 -2.65
C THR A 262 -21.28 -11.12 -2.13
N ILE A 263 -22.23 -10.87 -3.04
CA ILE A 263 -23.66 -10.75 -2.73
C ILE A 263 -24.42 -11.85 -3.47
N VAL A 264 -25.03 -12.75 -2.71
CA VAL A 264 -25.85 -13.84 -3.24
C VAL A 264 -27.33 -13.49 -3.08
N ASN A 265 -28.03 -13.32 -4.19
CA ASN A 265 -29.49 -13.17 -4.21
C ASN A 265 -30.14 -14.54 -4.39
N LYS A 266 -30.91 -14.95 -3.40
CA LYS A 266 -31.55 -16.26 -3.37
C LYS A 266 -32.89 -16.22 -4.10
N GLN A 267 -33.03 -17.08 -5.11
CA GLN A 267 -34.24 -17.16 -5.92
C GLN A 267 -34.77 -18.60 -6.06
N ASP A 268 -36.04 -18.72 -6.44
CA ASP A 268 -36.63 -19.95 -6.94
C ASP A 268 -36.47 -20.08 -8.47
N GLN A 269 -36.94 -21.20 -9.01
CA GLN A 269 -36.88 -21.52 -10.44
C GLN A 269 -37.65 -20.55 -11.36
N ASP A 270 -38.55 -19.73 -10.80
CA ASP A 270 -39.32 -18.72 -11.53
C ASP A 270 -38.68 -17.32 -11.40
N GLY A 271 -37.51 -17.21 -10.75
CA GLY A 271 -36.79 -15.96 -10.52
C GLY A 271 -37.33 -15.14 -9.34
N LYS A 272 -38.22 -15.68 -8.52
CA LYS A 272 -38.75 -14.98 -7.34
C LYS A 272 -37.80 -15.15 -6.16
N ALA A 273 -37.72 -14.13 -5.30
CA ALA A 273 -36.92 -14.19 -4.08
C ALA A 273 -37.36 -15.37 -3.19
N LEU A 274 -36.40 -16.12 -2.65
CA LEU A 274 -36.65 -17.34 -1.88
C LEU A 274 -36.01 -17.24 -0.50
N THR A 275 -36.83 -17.43 0.53
CA THR A 275 -36.43 -17.40 1.94
C THR A 275 -36.09 -18.79 2.47
N GLY A 276 -35.52 -18.86 3.69
CA GLY A 276 -35.21 -20.11 4.38
C GLY A 276 -33.93 -20.81 3.94
N ALA A 277 -33.10 -20.18 3.11
CA ALA A 277 -31.77 -20.67 2.77
C ALA A 277 -30.72 -20.26 3.83
N GLY A 278 -29.62 -21.01 3.88
CA GLY A 278 -28.41 -20.65 4.60
C GLY A 278 -27.19 -21.02 3.78
N PHE A 279 -26.18 -20.15 3.82
CA PHE A 279 -24.95 -20.33 3.07
C PHE A 279 -23.71 -20.19 3.95
N THR A 280 -22.72 -21.02 3.66
CA THR A 280 -21.37 -20.90 4.18
C THR A 280 -20.43 -20.64 2.99
N LEU A 281 -19.61 -19.60 3.11
CA LEU A 281 -18.55 -19.32 2.16
C LEU A 281 -17.24 -19.96 2.63
N TYR A 282 -16.48 -20.51 1.69
CA TYR A 282 -15.13 -20.99 1.93
C TYR A 282 -14.17 -20.30 0.97
N LYS A 283 -12.96 -19.99 1.44
CA LYS A 283 -11.83 -19.53 0.63
C LYS A 283 -10.81 -20.65 0.51
N LYS A 284 -10.20 -20.79 -0.65
CA LYS A 284 -9.11 -21.71 -0.88
C LYS A 284 -7.82 -21.07 -0.39
N VAL A 285 -7.16 -21.72 0.57
CA VAL A 285 -5.85 -21.34 1.08
C VAL A 285 -4.89 -22.46 0.67
N LYS A 286 -4.06 -22.20 -0.34
CA LYS A 286 -3.25 -23.23 -1.02
C LYS A 286 -4.13 -24.39 -1.54
N ASN A 287 -4.10 -25.53 -0.85
CA ASN A 287 -4.83 -26.74 -1.23
C ASN A 287 -6.07 -27.00 -0.36
N ASP A 288 -6.32 -26.20 0.68
CA ASP A 288 -7.38 -26.43 1.66
C ASP A 288 -8.49 -25.38 1.55
N TRP A 289 -9.74 -25.82 1.72
CA TRP A 289 -10.90 -24.93 1.87
C TRP A 289 -11.06 -24.51 3.34
N LYS A 290 -11.02 -23.21 3.62
CA LYS A 290 -11.22 -22.63 4.95
C LYS A 290 -12.52 -21.83 4.97
N LYS A 291 -13.30 -21.95 6.05
CA LYS A 291 -14.54 -21.17 6.20
C LYS A 291 -14.22 -19.67 6.29
N VAL A 292 -14.98 -18.88 5.54
CA VAL A 292 -15.00 -17.42 5.64
C VAL A 292 -16.16 -17.06 6.57
N GLY A 293 -15.87 -17.08 7.88
CA GLY A 293 -16.88 -16.85 8.91
C GLY A 293 -17.88 -18.00 9.10
N GLU A 294 -18.94 -17.71 9.85
CA GLU A 294 -20.03 -18.66 10.13
C GLU A 294 -21.10 -18.64 9.03
N GLU A 295 -21.99 -19.64 9.07
CA GLU A 295 -23.15 -19.70 8.18
C GLU A 295 -24.01 -18.43 8.32
N ILE A 296 -24.34 -17.82 7.18
CA ILE A 296 -25.34 -16.75 7.10
C ILE A 296 -26.68 -17.40 6.78
N LYS A 297 -27.66 -17.27 7.69
CA LYS A 297 -29.04 -17.75 7.52
C LYS A 297 -30.04 -16.84 8.20
N GLY A 298 -31.30 -16.87 7.74
CA GLY A 298 -32.40 -16.15 8.37
C GLY A 298 -33.74 -16.53 7.75
N GLY A 299 -34.79 -16.58 8.58
CA GLY A 299 -36.12 -17.04 8.16
C GLY A 299 -36.69 -16.26 6.97
N GLU A 300 -36.45 -14.95 6.92
CA GLU A 300 -36.90 -14.05 5.85
C GLU A 300 -35.76 -13.59 4.93
N LEU A 301 -34.55 -14.15 5.07
CA LEU A 301 -33.38 -13.69 4.33
C LEU A 301 -33.40 -14.21 2.89
N THR A 302 -33.30 -13.29 1.93
CA THR A 302 -33.18 -13.62 0.49
C THR A 302 -31.90 -13.06 -0.14
N LYS A 303 -31.07 -12.37 0.63
CA LYS A 303 -29.80 -11.76 0.20
C LYS A 303 -28.73 -12.08 1.23
N PHE A 304 -27.61 -12.61 0.78
CA PHE A 304 -26.51 -13.04 1.66
C PHE A 304 -25.26 -12.24 1.27
N GLU A 305 -24.68 -11.53 2.22
CA GLU A 305 -23.52 -10.65 2.00
C GLU A 305 -22.30 -11.23 2.71
N PHE A 306 -21.27 -11.58 1.93
CA PHE A 306 -19.96 -11.99 2.44
C PHE A 306 -18.99 -10.85 2.20
N LYS A 307 -18.38 -10.31 3.26
CA LYS A 307 -17.60 -9.07 3.25
C LYS A 307 -16.16 -9.33 3.69
N GLY A 308 -15.27 -8.45 3.27
CA GLY A 308 -13.87 -8.53 3.66
C GLY A 308 -13.14 -9.61 2.90
N LEU A 309 -13.32 -9.63 1.58
CA LEU A 309 -12.77 -10.63 0.68
C LEU A 309 -11.66 -10.01 -0.16
N ASP A 310 -10.59 -10.75 -0.40
CA ASP A 310 -9.53 -10.42 -1.36
C ASP A 310 -9.72 -11.16 -2.71
N ALA A 311 -8.77 -10.99 -3.63
CA ALA A 311 -8.71 -11.81 -4.84
C ALA A 311 -8.30 -13.26 -4.53
N GLY A 312 -9.08 -14.24 -4.97
CA GLY A 312 -8.80 -15.65 -4.69
C GLY A 312 -9.89 -16.60 -5.16
N ASP A 313 -9.69 -17.90 -4.88
CA ASP A 313 -10.66 -18.94 -5.18
C ASP A 313 -11.60 -19.18 -3.98
N TYR A 314 -12.89 -19.28 -4.26
CA TYR A 314 -13.98 -19.39 -3.30
C TYR A 314 -14.93 -20.53 -3.64
N LYS A 315 -15.60 -21.04 -2.61
CA LYS A 315 -16.65 -22.06 -2.71
C LYS A 315 -17.83 -21.66 -1.84
N LEU A 316 -19.00 -21.48 -2.46
CA LEU A 316 -20.26 -21.22 -1.79
C LEU A 316 -21.03 -22.54 -1.60
N GLU A 317 -21.39 -22.86 -0.36
CA GLU A 317 -22.14 -24.07 -0.02
C GLU A 317 -23.50 -23.70 0.59
N GLU A 318 -24.58 -24.26 0.04
CA GLU A 318 -25.92 -24.15 0.64
C GLU A 318 -26.04 -25.13 1.81
N THR A 319 -25.73 -24.64 3.01
CA THR A 319 -25.67 -25.43 4.25
C THR A 319 -27.04 -25.58 4.92
N THR A 320 -27.99 -24.68 4.61
CA THR A 320 -29.41 -24.85 4.96
C THR A 320 -30.25 -24.75 3.69
N THR A 321 -30.89 -25.87 3.32
CA THR A 321 -31.76 -25.94 2.14
C THR A 321 -33.17 -25.42 2.46
N PRO A 322 -33.74 -24.52 1.64
CA PRO A 322 -35.13 -24.08 1.77
C PRO A 322 -36.12 -25.25 1.74
N SER A 323 -37.15 -25.19 2.58
CA SER A 323 -38.17 -26.24 2.67
C SER A 323 -38.86 -26.47 1.32
N GLY A 324 -38.94 -27.73 0.90
CA GLY A 324 -39.56 -28.14 -0.37
C GLY A 324 -38.69 -27.94 -1.62
N TYR A 325 -37.41 -27.60 -1.45
CA TYR A 325 -36.44 -27.48 -2.53
C TYR A 325 -35.30 -28.50 -2.40
N ASN A 326 -34.58 -28.73 -3.50
CA ASN A 326 -33.37 -29.54 -3.50
C ASN A 326 -32.15 -28.71 -3.12
N THR A 327 -31.23 -29.28 -2.35
CA THR A 327 -29.93 -28.68 -2.04
C THR A 327 -29.11 -28.43 -3.30
N ILE A 328 -28.56 -27.23 -3.44
CA ILE A 328 -27.66 -26.90 -4.55
C ILE A 328 -26.27 -27.49 -4.28
N LYS A 329 -25.63 -28.03 -5.33
CA LYS A 329 -24.22 -28.45 -5.24
C LYS A 329 -23.32 -27.24 -4.93
N PRO A 330 -22.21 -27.41 -4.19
CA PRO A 330 -21.28 -26.31 -3.96
C PRO A 330 -20.89 -25.62 -5.27
N LEU A 331 -20.86 -24.29 -5.23
CA LEU A 331 -20.54 -23.43 -6.37
C LEU A 331 -19.15 -22.85 -6.16
N GLU A 332 -18.21 -23.18 -7.04
CA GLU A 332 -16.85 -22.64 -6.99
C GLU A 332 -16.71 -21.44 -7.93
N PHE A 333 -15.98 -20.43 -7.48
CA PHE A 333 -15.73 -19.21 -8.25
C PHE A 333 -14.43 -18.54 -7.84
N THR A 334 -13.89 -17.72 -8.73
CA THR A 334 -12.67 -16.94 -8.48
C THR A 334 -13.02 -15.46 -8.48
N ILE A 335 -12.61 -14.72 -7.47
CA ILE A 335 -12.61 -13.26 -7.45
C ILE A 335 -11.29 -12.78 -8.05
N THR A 336 -11.35 -11.91 -9.05
CA THR A 336 -10.18 -11.25 -9.62
C THR A 336 -10.31 -9.74 -9.48
N ALA A 337 -9.21 -9.08 -9.11
CA ALA A 337 -9.13 -7.64 -9.02
C ALA A 337 -7.88 -7.14 -9.75
N GLU A 338 -7.98 -5.95 -10.34
CA GLU A 338 -6.86 -5.24 -10.94
C GLU A 338 -6.87 -3.82 -10.40
N TYR A 339 -5.74 -3.35 -9.86
CA TYR A 339 -5.56 -2.01 -9.32
C TYR A 339 -4.20 -1.44 -9.72
N THR A 340 -4.08 -0.13 -9.69
CA THR A 340 -2.83 0.56 -10.04
C THR A 340 -1.78 0.34 -8.94
N ILE A 341 -0.65 -0.30 -9.26
CA ILE A 341 0.38 -0.71 -8.28
C ILE A 341 1.56 0.26 -8.15
N GLU A 342 1.68 1.23 -9.06
CA GLU A 342 2.70 2.30 -9.04
C GLU A 342 2.00 3.64 -9.30
N SER A 343 1.64 4.37 -8.24
CA SER A 343 0.92 5.65 -8.32
C SER A 343 0.91 6.36 -6.98
N ALA A 344 1.02 7.69 -6.99
CA ALA A 344 0.79 8.52 -5.79
C ALA A 344 -0.64 8.43 -5.24
N MET A 345 -1.60 8.00 -6.07
CA MET A 345 -3.00 7.72 -5.70
C MET A 345 -3.47 6.48 -6.47
N PRO A 346 -3.31 5.27 -5.92
CA PRO A 346 -3.79 4.02 -6.52
C PRO A 346 -5.31 3.99 -6.72
N THR A 347 -5.77 3.19 -7.68
CA THR A 347 -7.20 3.04 -8.00
C THR A 347 -7.55 1.58 -8.27
N LEU A 348 -8.74 1.15 -7.86
CA LEU A 348 -9.34 -0.12 -8.28
C LEU A 348 -9.86 0.02 -9.72
N ASN A 349 -9.26 -0.71 -10.64
CA ASN A 349 -9.54 -0.59 -12.07
C ASN A 349 -10.55 -1.66 -12.55
N LYS A 350 -10.55 -2.83 -11.90
CA LYS A 350 -11.43 -3.95 -12.24
C LYS A 350 -11.68 -4.84 -11.04
N LEU A 351 -12.88 -5.40 -11.00
CA LEU A 351 -13.31 -6.46 -10.10
C LEU A 351 -14.22 -7.40 -10.90
N SER A 352 -13.94 -8.70 -10.91
CA SER A 352 -14.73 -9.67 -11.67
C SER A 352 -14.79 -11.03 -10.99
N GLY A 353 -15.83 -11.80 -11.33
CA GLY A 353 -15.93 -13.22 -11.01
C GLY A 353 -15.97 -14.08 -12.28
N ASN A 354 -15.90 -15.40 -12.14
CA ASN A 354 -16.01 -16.33 -13.28
C ASN A 354 -17.39 -16.24 -13.97
N GLU A 355 -17.43 -16.63 -15.25
CA GLU A 355 -18.65 -16.50 -16.08
C GLU A 355 -19.80 -17.41 -15.65
N GLU A 356 -19.51 -18.54 -15.00
CA GLU A 356 -20.51 -19.55 -14.62
C GLU A 356 -21.59 -19.00 -13.69
N LEU A 357 -21.20 -18.15 -12.74
CA LEU A 357 -22.13 -17.50 -11.80
C LEU A 357 -22.66 -16.15 -12.29
N LYS A 358 -22.27 -15.67 -13.48
CA LYS A 358 -22.79 -14.43 -14.09
C LYS A 358 -22.78 -13.24 -13.12
N PHE A 359 -21.63 -12.99 -12.49
CA PHE A 359 -21.51 -11.89 -11.54
C PHE A 359 -21.76 -10.52 -12.18
N THR A 360 -22.50 -9.68 -11.47
CA THR A 360 -22.59 -8.24 -11.74
C THR A 360 -21.60 -7.52 -10.82
N SER A 361 -20.64 -6.82 -11.42
CA SER A 361 -19.60 -6.09 -10.70
C SER A 361 -19.95 -4.62 -10.49
N ASN A 362 -19.60 -4.08 -9.32
CA ASN A 362 -19.61 -2.66 -9.02
C ASN A 362 -18.31 -2.31 -8.28
N LEU A 363 -17.47 -1.47 -8.91
CA LEU A 363 -16.16 -1.10 -8.37
C LEU A 363 -16.28 -0.18 -7.14
N GLN A 364 -17.24 0.75 -7.15
CA GLN A 364 -17.41 1.70 -6.05
C GLN A 364 -17.77 0.97 -4.75
N ASP A 365 -18.69 0.01 -4.83
CA ASP A 365 -19.17 -0.78 -3.70
C ASP A 365 -18.30 -2.03 -3.44
N GLY A 366 -17.31 -2.30 -4.30
CA GLY A 366 -16.45 -3.48 -4.24
C GLY A 366 -17.23 -4.78 -4.30
N SER A 367 -18.35 -4.81 -5.02
CA SER A 367 -19.31 -5.91 -4.92
C SER A 367 -19.37 -6.76 -6.18
N LEU A 368 -19.41 -8.09 -5.99
CA LEU A 368 -19.78 -9.08 -7.00
C LEU A 368 -21.12 -9.70 -6.61
N SER A 369 -22.18 -9.41 -7.39
CA SER A 369 -23.52 -9.94 -7.12
C SER A 369 -23.95 -11.03 -8.09
N THR A 370 -24.54 -12.11 -7.60
CA THR A 370 -25.06 -13.23 -8.40
C THR A 370 -26.41 -13.73 -7.88
N ASN A 371 -27.18 -14.42 -8.74
CA ASN A 371 -28.42 -15.08 -8.37
C ASN A 371 -28.19 -16.59 -8.21
N VAL A 372 -28.63 -17.16 -7.10
CA VAL A 372 -28.55 -18.60 -6.80
C VAL A 372 -29.95 -19.20 -6.72
N ILE A 373 -30.24 -20.14 -7.62
CA ILE A 373 -31.59 -20.65 -7.89
C ILE A 373 -31.77 -22.06 -7.31
N ASN A 374 -32.74 -22.26 -6.41
CA ASN A 374 -33.16 -23.62 -6.05
C ASN A 374 -34.31 -24.08 -6.95
N LYS A 375 -34.28 -25.38 -7.26
CA LYS A 375 -35.33 -26.05 -8.01
C LYS A 375 -36.09 -27.04 -7.13
N LYS A 376 -37.40 -27.11 -7.31
CA LYS A 376 -38.26 -28.15 -6.71
C LYS A 376 -38.29 -29.40 -7.60
N GLY A 377 -38.80 -30.49 -7.03
CA GLY A 377 -39.05 -31.75 -7.75
C GLY A 377 -38.04 -32.84 -7.43
N SER A 378 -38.30 -34.05 -7.90
CA SER A 378 -37.47 -35.22 -7.60
C SER A 378 -36.10 -35.14 -8.27
N LEU A 379 -35.03 -35.23 -7.48
CA LEU A 379 -33.72 -35.63 -7.96
C LEU A 379 -33.78 -37.12 -8.31
N LEU A 380 -34.22 -37.44 -9.53
CA LEU A 380 -34.09 -38.80 -10.02
C LEU A 380 -32.59 -39.15 -10.04
N PRO A 381 -32.14 -40.27 -9.47
CA PRO A 381 -30.76 -40.68 -9.61
C PRO A 381 -30.49 -40.80 -11.12
N SER A 382 -29.57 -39.98 -11.61
CA SER A 382 -29.03 -40.18 -12.94
C SER A 382 -28.30 -41.51 -12.92
N THR A 383 -28.97 -42.61 -13.28
CA THR A 383 -28.34 -43.89 -13.61
C THR A 383 -27.65 -43.73 -14.96
N GLY A 384 -26.57 -42.95 -14.94
CA GLY A 384 -25.65 -42.72 -16.04
C GLY A 384 -24.23 -43.01 -15.58
N SER A 385 -24.05 -44.05 -14.76
CA SER A 385 -22.73 -44.64 -14.58
C SER A 385 -22.23 -45.11 -15.94
N VAL A 386 -20.94 -44.94 -16.22
CA VAL A 386 -20.30 -45.25 -17.51
C VAL A 386 -20.67 -46.64 -18.06
N GLY A 387 -21.02 -47.59 -17.18
CA GLY A 387 -21.51 -48.92 -17.53
C GLY A 387 -22.83 -48.98 -18.32
N THR A 388 -23.80 -48.07 -18.09
CA THR A 388 -25.10 -48.13 -18.79
C THR A 388 -25.00 -47.68 -20.25
N LYS A 389 -24.11 -46.72 -20.55
CA LYS A 389 -23.80 -46.33 -21.95
C LYS A 389 -23.13 -47.46 -22.71
N MET A 390 -22.25 -48.23 -22.06
CA MET A 390 -21.62 -49.43 -22.63
C MET A 390 -22.65 -50.53 -22.92
N LEU A 391 -23.62 -50.74 -22.04
CA LEU A 391 -24.70 -51.73 -22.24
C LEU A 391 -25.60 -51.39 -23.44
N TYR A 392 -25.95 -50.12 -23.66
CA TYR A 392 -26.69 -49.72 -24.87
C TYR A 392 -25.88 -49.93 -26.16
N LEU A 393 -24.57 -49.66 -26.13
CA LEU A 393 -23.67 -49.90 -27.25
C LEU A 393 -23.55 -51.39 -27.59
N ILE A 394 -23.38 -52.24 -26.57
CA ILE A 394 -23.32 -53.70 -26.75
C ILE A 394 -24.68 -54.24 -27.22
N GLY A 395 -25.78 -53.77 -26.63
CA GLY A 395 -27.14 -54.16 -27.03
C GLY A 395 -27.46 -53.77 -28.48
N ALA A 396 -27.06 -52.57 -28.92
CA ALA A 396 -27.21 -52.14 -30.30
C ALA A 396 -26.37 -52.98 -31.27
N LEU A 397 -25.14 -53.33 -30.89
CA LEU A 397 -24.29 -54.26 -31.65
C LEU A 397 -24.94 -55.64 -31.80
N PHE A 398 -25.52 -56.20 -30.74
CA PHE A 398 -26.26 -57.48 -30.81
C PHE A 398 -27.51 -57.40 -31.69
N ALA A 399 -28.25 -56.29 -31.66
CA ALA A 399 -29.43 -56.10 -32.50
C ALA A 399 -29.06 -56.01 -34.00
N ILE A 400 -28.00 -55.29 -34.34
CA ILE A 400 -27.46 -55.22 -35.71
C ILE A 400 -26.96 -56.59 -36.16
N SER A 401 -26.21 -57.30 -35.31
CA SER A 401 -25.73 -58.67 -35.60
C SER A 401 -26.88 -59.63 -35.89
N SER A 402 -27.95 -59.53 -35.11
CA SER A 402 -29.15 -60.36 -35.26
C SER A 402 -29.91 -60.05 -36.55
N ALA A 403 -30.01 -58.77 -36.92
CA ALA A 403 -30.63 -58.34 -38.17
C ALA A 403 -29.85 -58.84 -39.40
N VAL A 404 -28.50 -58.78 -39.36
CA VAL A 404 -27.65 -59.31 -40.42
C VAL A 404 -27.80 -60.82 -40.55
N LEU A 405 -27.82 -61.57 -39.44
CA LEU A 405 -28.04 -63.02 -39.42
C LEU A 405 -29.42 -63.42 -39.99
N LEU A 406 -30.47 -62.66 -39.70
CA LEU A 406 -31.80 -62.91 -40.25
C LEU A 406 -31.85 -62.68 -41.77
N VAL A 407 -31.15 -61.65 -42.26
CA VAL A 407 -31.07 -61.35 -43.70
C VAL A 407 -30.23 -62.39 -44.44
N THR A 408 -29.12 -62.86 -43.87
CA THR A 408 -28.30 -63.91 -44.49
C THR A 408 -29.01 -65.26 -44.47
N LYS A 409 -29.72 -65.62 -43.40
CA LYS A 409 -30.51 -66.86 -43.34
C LYS A 409 -31.62 -66.87 -44.40
N LYS A 410 -32.36 -65.76 -44.56
CA LYS A 410 -33.34 -65.61 -45.65
C LYS A 410 -32.75 -65.74 -47.06
N ARG A 411 -31.48 -65.36 -47.27
CA ARG A 411 -30.80 -65.51 -48.57
C ARG A 411 -30.28 -66.92 -48.83
N VAL A 412 -29.99 -67.68 -47.78
CA VAL A 412 -29.56 -69.10 -47.90
C VAL A 412 -30.76 -70.01 -48.18
N ASP A 413 -31.94 -69.70 -47.64
CA ASP A 413 -33.18 -70.45 -47.92
C ASP A 413 -33.78 -70.15 -49.31
N LEU A 414 -33.18 -69.23 -50.09
CA LEU A 414 -33.58 -68.83 -51.44
C LEU A 414 -32.64 -69.34 -52.56
N LYS A 415 -31.75 -70.28 -52.24
CA LYS A 415 -30.97 -71.09 -53.19
C LYS A 415 -31.29 -72.56 -52.96
#